data_AF-A0A978V3G9-F1
#
_entry.id   AF-A0A978V3G9-F1
#
_cell.length_a   1.000
_cell.length_b   1.000
_cell.length_c   1.000
_cell.angle_alpha   90.00
_cell.angle_beta   90.00
_cell.angle_gamma   90.00
#
_symmetry.space_group_name_H-M   'P 1'
#
loop_
_entity.id
_entity.type
_entity.pdbx_description
1 polymer ?
#
loop_
_entity_poly.entity_id
_entity_poly.type
_entity_poly.pdbx_seq_one_letter_code
_entity_poly.pdbx_strand_id
1 'polypeptide(L)'
;MVYNCQLLREKKFKQSIPQEKVEDGDKKISYKTADETMRRAINFWFALQSPHGHWPALNASVFCMYITRTLHAIFNEQHRREMLWYMYCHQDEDGGWGLHIEGPSMMMCMVLSYLAMRILGEGPDGGRNSGCGRARKWILDHGGTMYSASWGKTWMAPRCYATVIFVGAITPLIQQLREEIYQPFDQIKWAKVRHCCAKEDNYYPHGRLQRLIWDSFYYVAEPLLNSRFFKRIKESAVQKAIDHIHYEDGNTIDDACLLGG
;
A
#
# COMPACT_ATOMS: atom_id res chain seq x y z
N MET A 1 -4.54 14.00 -7.69
CA MET A 1 -4.14 15.24 -8.40
C MET A 1 -4.59 15.23 -9.87
N VAL A 2 -4.26 14.18 -10.66
CA VAL A 2 -4.62 14.11 -12.09
C VAL A 2 -6.12 14.15 -12.35
N TYR A 3 -6.94 13.44 -11.57
CA TYR A 3 -8.41 13.47 -11.71
C TYR A 3 -9.00 14.87 -11.49
N ASN A 4 -8.51 15.60 -10.49
CA ASN A 4 -8.92 16.99 -10.26
C ASN A 4 -8.56 17.89 -11.45
N CYS A 5 -7.38 17.70 -12.04
CA CYS A 5 -6.99 18.41 -13.26
C CYS A 5 -7.86 18.04 -14.47
N GLN A 6 -8.26 16.77 -14.60
CA GLN A 6 -9.18 16.32 -15.65
C GLN A 6 -10.56 16.97 -15.47
N LEU A 7 -11.15 16.94 -14.28
CA LEU A 7 -12.44 17.58 -14.00
C LEU A 7 -12.43 19.08 -14.31
N LEU A 8 -11.38 19.79 -13.89
CA LEU A 8 -11.23 21.23 -14.18
C LEU A 8 -11.10 21.49 -15.69
N ARG A 9 -10.39 20.62 -16.41
CA ARG A 9 -10.21 20.73 -17.87
C ARG A 9 -11.52 20.46 -18.61
N GLU A 10 -12.26 19.41 -18.23
CA GLU A 10 -13.55 19.05 -18.80
C GLU A 10 -14.58 20.17 -18.61
N LYS A 11 -14.60 20.77 -17.41
CA LYS A 11 -15.44 21.93 -17.09
C LYS A 11 -14.93 23.25 -17.65
N LYS A 12 -13.79 23.25 -18.37
CA LYS A 12 -13.10 24.44 -18.90
C LYS A 12 -12.96 25.54 -17.86
N PHE A 13 -12.73 25.16 -16.60
CA PHE A 13 -12.70 26.09 -15.48
C PHE A 13 -11.53 27.06 -15.62
N LYS A 14 -11.81 28.35 -15.46
CA LYS A 14 -10.80 29.41 -15.35
C LYS A 14 -11.08 30.20 -14.08
N GLN A 15 -10.06 30.33 -13.23
CA GLN A 15 -10.17 31.12 -12.02
C GLN A 15 -10.22 32.61 -12.40
N SER A 16 -11.36 33.26 -12.15
CA SER A 16 -11.58 34.67 -12.47
C SER A 16 -11.13 35.61 -11.34
N ILE A 17 -11.06 35.10 -10.10
CA ILE A 17 -10.67 35.90 -8.93
C ILE A 17 -9.14 35.90 -8.80
N PRO A 18 -8.48 37.08 -8.78
CA PRO A 18 -7.03 37.18 -8.69
C PRO A 18 -6.49 36.59 -7.38
N GLN A 19 -5.23 36.17 -7.41
CA GLN A 19 -4.52 35.76 -6.21
C GLN A 19 -3.95 36.97 -5.48
N GLU A 20 -4.53 37.30 -4.34
CA GLU A 20 -3.92 38.24 -3.41
C GLU A 20 -2.67 37.58 -2.78
N LYS A 21 -1.52 38.24 -2.90
CA LYS A 21 -0.28 37.84 -2.20
C LYS A 21 -0.21 38.60 -0.89
N VAL A 22 -0.41 37.90 0.21
CA VAL A 22 -0.15 38.45 1.55
C VAL A 22 1.34 38.25 1.83
N GLU A 23 2.06 39.34 2.08
CA GLU A 23 3.46 39.28 2.53
C GLU A 23 3.51 38.76 3.97
N ASP A 24 4.47 37.87 4.25
CA ASP A 24 4.71 37.34 5.59
C ASP A 24 5.27 38.45 6.49
N GLY A 25 4.46 38.92 7.43
CA GLY A 25 4.74 40.00 8.36
C GLY A 25 3.44 40.50 9.00
N ASP A 26 3.54 41.18 10.15
CA ASP A 26 2.44 41.64 11.03
C ASP A 26 1.40 42.62 10.41
N LYS A 27 1.15 42.56 9.09
CA LYS A 27 0.02 43.23 8.44
C LYS A 27 -1.27 42.53 8.85
N LYS A 28 -2.13 43.25 9.57
CA LYS A 28 -3.52 42.83 9.82
C LYS A 28 -4.20 42.48 8.50
N ILE A 29 -4.56 41.21 8.33
CA ILE A 29 -5.37 40.73 7.20
C ILE A 29 -6.70 41.49 7.22
N SER A 30 -6.99 42.20 6.12
CA SER A 30 -8.26 42.91 5.97
C SER A 30 -9.40 41.93 5.73
N TYR A 31 -10.60 42.24 6.25
CA TYR A 31 -11.82 41.46 5.98
C TYR A 31 -12.06 41.29 4.48
N LYS A 32 -11.76 42.33 3.68
CA LYS A 32 -11.93 42.29 2.22
C LYS A 32 -11.03 41.22 1.57
N THR A 33 -9.77 41.16 1.98
CA THR A 33 -8.80 40.15 1.50
C THR A 33 -9.24 38.74 1.88
N ALA A 34 -9.81 38.55 3.07
CA ALA A 34 -10.36 37.28 3.51
C ALA A 34 -11.59 36.87 2.70
N ASP A 35 -12.54 37.79 2.46
CA ASP A 35 -13.75 37.53 1.65
C ASP A 35 -13.40 37.16 0.21
N GLU A 36 -12.48 37.89 -0.43
CA GLU A 36 -12.03 37.60 -1.81
C GLU A 36 -11.32 36.25 -1.90
N THR A 37 -10.44 35.95 -0.93
CA THR A 37 -9.75 34.65 -0.85
C THR A 37 -10.74 33.49 -0.63
N MET A 38 -11.73 33.69 0.25
CA MET A 38 -12.76 32.69 0.51
C MET A 38 -13.63 32.45 -0.72
N ARG A 39 -14.08 33.50 -1.42
CA ARG A 39 -14.82 33.37 -2.69
C ARG A 39 -14.01 32.64 -3.75
N ARG A 40 -12.70 32.91 -3.84
CA ARG A 40 -11.78 32.21 -4.75
C ARG A 40 -11.68 30.73 -4.44
N ALA A 41 -11.55 30.37 -3.15
CA ALA A 41 -11.51 29.00 -2.69
C ALA A 41 -12.84 28.27 -2.94
N ILE A 42 -13.97 28.88 -2.61
CA ILE A 42 -15.31 28.31 -2.85
C ILE A 42 -15.52 28.05 -4.34
N ASN A 43 -15.20 29.01 -5.22
CA ASN A 43 -15.32 28.83 -6.67
C ASN A 43 -14.47 27.66 -7.17
N PHE A 44 -13.27 27.48 -6.61
CA PHE A 44 -12.40 26.36 -6.96
C PHE A 44 -12.96 25.01 -6.48
N TRP A 45 -13.40 24.92 -5.22
CA TRP A 45 -13.97 23.70 -4.67
C TRP A 45 -15.29 23.31 -5.35
N PHE A 46 -16.13 24.29 -5.69
CA PHE A 46 -17.34 24.06 -6.46
C PHE A 46 -17.04 23.49 -7.85
N ALA A 47 -15.99 23.99 -8.51
CA ALA A 47 -15.55 23.43 -9.79
C ALA A 47 -15.06 21.97 -9.66
N LEU A 48 -14.50 21.58 -8.52
CA LEU A 48 -14.03 20.21 -8.25
C LEU A 48 -15.14 19.23 -7.84
N GLN A 49 -16.34 19.70 -7.53
CA GLN A 49 -17.45 18.83 -7.14
C GLN A 49 -17.85 17.92 -8.32
N SER A 50 -18.02 16.63 -8.08
CA SER A 50 -18.47 15.70 -9.12
C SER A 50 -19.94 15.99 -9.51
N PRO A 51 -20.42 15.51 -10.67
CA PRO A 51 -21.84 15.65 -11.05
C PRO A 51 -22.82 15.08 -10.02
N HIS A 52 -22.36 14.16 -9.16
CA HIS A 52 -23.15 13.52 -8.10
C HIS A 52 -23.02 14.24 -6.74
N GLY A 53 -22.38 15.42 -6.70
CA GLY A 53 -22.31 16.25 -5.50
C GLY A 53 -21.19 15.91 -4.51
N HIS A 54 -20.41 14.86 -4.74
CA HIS A 54 -19.28 14.48 -3.89
C HIS A 54 -17.94 15.07 -4.36
N TRP A 55 -16.93 15.07 -3.50
CA TRP A 55 -15.56 15.41 -3.88
C TRP A 55 -14.69 14.15 -3.95
N PRO A 56 -14.11 13.85 -5.11
CA PRO A 56 -13.28 12.66 -5.30
C PRO A 56 -11.99 12.76 -4.47
N ALA A 57 -11.69 11.72 -3.70
CA ALA A 57 -10.42 11.54 -3.00
C ALA A 57 -9.71 10.29 -3.50
N LEU A 58 -8.37 10.33 -3.50
CA LEU A 58 -7.57 9.24 -4.04
C LEU A 58 -7.36 8.16 -2.96
N ASN A 59 -7.92 6.97 -3.19
CA ASN A 59 -7.61 5.77 -2.41
C ASN A 59 -7.32 4.65 -3.41
N ALA A 60 -6.07 4.25 -3.59
CA ALA A 60 -5.77 3.07 -4.40
C ALA A 60 -4.50 2.36 -3.90
N SER A 61 -4.66 1.08 -3.54
CA SER A 61 -3.56 0.15 -3.30
C SER A 61 -3.37 -0.73 -4.56
N VAL A 62 -2.21 -0.60 -5.20
CA VAL A 62 -1.86 -1.35 -6.44
C VAL A 62 -1.84 -2.87 -6.21
N PHE A 63 -1.60 -3.29 -4.96
CA PHE A 63 -1.56 -4.70 -4.55
C PHE A 63 -2.87 -5.44 -4.66
N CYS A 64 -3.97 -4.81 -4.24
CA CYS A 64 -5.28 -5.46 -4.28
C CYS A 64 -5.66 -5.82 -5.73
N MET A 65 -5.38 -4.91 -6.68
CA MET A 65 -5.72 -5.11 -8.09
C MET A 65 -4.81 -6.12 -8.82
N TYR A 66 -3.55 -6.28 -8.39
CA TYR A 66 -2.70 -7.36 -8.89
C TYR A 66 -3.21 -8.74 -8.47
N ILE A 67 -3.65 -8.85 -7.22
CA ILE A 67 -4.10 -10.11 -6.61
C ILE A 67 -5.41 -10.60 -7.21
N THR A 68 -6.35 -9.69 -7.48
CA THR A 68 -7.59 -9.98 -8.18
C THR A 68 -7.40 -10.25 -9.68
N ARG A 69 -6.17 -10.16 -10.21
CA ARG A 69 -5.84 -10.24 -11.65
C ARG A 69 -6.57 -9.24 -12.53
N THR A 70 -7.18 -8.21 -11.93
CA THR A 70 -7.89 -7.16 -12.66
C THR A 70 -6.97 -6.04 -13.11
N LEU A 71 -5.67 -6.11 -12.79
CA LEU A 71 -4.67 -5.10 -13.16
C LEU A 71 -4.72 -4.73 -14.65
N HIS A 72 -4.74 -5.72 -15.55
CA HIS A 72 -4.76 -5.48 -17.00
C HIS A 72 -6.16 -5.20 -17.55
N ALA A 73 -7.22 -5.54 -16.81
CA ALA A 73 -8.60 -5.24 -17.18
C ALA A 73 -8.97 -3.78 -16.85
N ILE A 74 -8.47 -3.26 -15.74
CA ILE A 74 -8.81 -1.93 -15.22
C ILE A 74 -7.77 -0.87 -15.62
N PHE A 75 -6.48 -1.21 -15.66
CA PHE A 75 -5.43 -0.23 -15.95
C PHE A 75 -4.89 -0.30 -17.37
N ASN A 76 -5.17 0.76 -18.12
CA ASN A 76 -4.50 1.05 -19.38
C ASN A 76 -3.01 1.40 -19.15
N GLU A 77 -2.25 1.53 -20.23
CA GLU A 77 -0.83 1.90 -20.17
C GLU A 77 -0.60 3.26 -19.50
N GLN A 78 -1.52 4.22 -19.70
CA GLN A 78 -1.43 5.55 -19.09
C GLN A 78 -1.57 5.49 -17.57
N HIS A 79 -2.51 4.71 -17.04
CA HIS A 79 -2.68 4.50 -15.61
C HIS A 79 -1.42 3.88 -14.99
N ARG A 80 -0.77 2.92 -15.66
CA ARG A 80 0.50 2.34 -15.21
C ARG A 80 1.61 3.38 -15.17
N ARG A 81 1.72 4.20 -16.22
CA ARG A 81 2.70 5.30 -16.28
C ARG A 81 2.48 6.33 -15.16
N GLU A 82 1.24 6.70 -14.89
CA GLU A 82 0.91 7.65 -13.81
C GLU A 82 1.12 7.05 -12.41
N MET A 83 0.87 5.74 -12.22
CA MET A 83 1.19 5.04 -10.97
C MET A 83 2.70 5.00 -10.71
N LEU A 84 3.49 4.67 -11.73
CA LEU A 84 4.95 4.71 -11.64
C LEU A 84 5.44 6.14 -11.38
N TRP A 85 4.87 7.12 -12.08
CA TRP A 85 5.19 8.53 -11.86
C TRP A 85 4.91 8.96 -10.41
N TYR A 86 3.76 8.58 -9.87
CA TYR A 86 3.41 8.83 -8.48
C TYR A 86 4.44 8.21 -7.53
N MET A 87 4.86 6.97 -7.75
CA MET A 87 5.89 6.32 -6.94
C MET A 87 7.21 7.07 -7.00
N TYR A 88 7.64 7.53 -8.18
CA TYR A 88 8.88 8.30 -8.33
C TYR A 88 8.82 9.69 -7.67
N CYS A 89 7.66 10.35 -7.68
CA CYS A 89 7.49 11.64 -7.05
C CYS A 89 7.52 11.59 -5.51
N HIS A 90 7.12 10.45 -4.94
CA HIS A 90 7.08 10.25 -3.48
C HIS A 90 8.23 9.38 -2.98
N GLN A 91 9.24 9.11 -3.81
CA GLN A 91 10.45 8.45 -3.37
C GLN A 91 11.34 9.48 -2.67
N ASP A 92 11.71 9.18 -1.43
CA ASP A 92 12.62 9.98 -0.61
C ASP A 92 14.04 10.01 -1.22
N GLU A 93 14.87 10.95 -0.74
CA GLU A 93 16.26 11.11 -1.21
C GLU A 93 17.14 9.90 -0.93
N ASP A 94 16.84 9.16 0.14
CA ASP A 94 17.50 7.89 0.49
C ASP A 94 17.09 6.73 -0.44
N GLY A 95 16.14 6.98 -1.35
CA GLY A 95 15.60 6.01 -2.27
C GLY A 95 14.42 5.24 -1.71
N GLY A 96 13.77 5.72 -0.64
CA GLY A 96 12.70 5.00 0.01
C GLY A 96 11.31 5.62 0.07
N TRP A 97 10.41 4.95 0.81
CA TRP A 97 9.02 5.33 1.02
C TRP A 97 8.60 5.07 2.45
N GLY A 98 7.93 6.06 3.06
CA GLY A 98 7.29 5.94 4.37
C GLY A 98 5.86 5.40 4.33
N LEU A 99 5.24 5.27 5.50
CA LEU A 99 3.82 4.93 5.65
C LEU A 99 2.88 6.02 5.13
N HIS A 100 3.34 7.26 5.19
CA HIS A 100 2.70 8.44 4.62
C HIS A 100 3.76 9.28 3.90
N ILE A 101 3.31 10.21 3.06
CA ILE A 101 4.17 11.03 2.17
C ILE A 101 5.21 11.90 2.89
N GLU A 102 5.03 12.13 4.19
CA GLU A 102 5.95 12.91 5.04
C GLU A 102 6.71 12.03 6.05
N GLY A 103 6.46 10.72 6.01
CA GLY A 103 7.00 9.77 6.97
C GLY A 103 8.39 9.31 6.56
N PRO A 104 9.25 8.94 7.52
CA PRO A 104 10.54 8.35 7.19
C PRO A 104 10.35 7.02 6.44
N SER A 105 11.36 6.65 5.67
CA SER A 105 11.39 5.38 4.96
C SER A 105 11.28 4.17 5.91
N MET A 106 10.37 3.24 5.59
CA MET A 106 10.02 2.07 6.41
C MET A 106 10.15 0.79 5.61
N MET A 107 10.71 -0.26 6.21
CA MET A 107 11.00 -1.54 5.53
C MET A 107 9.76 -2.14 4.87
N MET A 108 8.61 -2.15 5.54
CA MET A 108 7.35 -2.63 4.95
C MET A 108 6.96 -1.86 3.69
N CYS A 109 6.94 -0.53 3.76
CA CYS A 109 6.57 0.31 2.61
C CYS A 109 7.59 0.22 1.48
N MET A 110 8.87 0.07 1.82
CA MET A 110 9.95 -0.12 0.86
C MET A 110 9.76 -1.36 0.02
N VAL A 111 9.57 -2.51 0.66
CA VAL A 111 9.44 -3.76 -0.07
C VAL A 111 8.13 -3.78 -0.86
N LEU A 112 7.06 -3.22 -0.32
CA LEU A 112 5.81 -3.08 -1.06
C LEU A 112 6.00 -2.16 -2.28
N SER A 113 6.47 -0.92 -2.13
CA SER A 113 6.69 -0.03 -3.27
C SER A 113 7.62 -0.63 -4.34
N TYR A 114 8.69 -1.34 -3.91
CA TYR A 114 9.56 -2.09 -4.83
C TYR A 114 8.80 -3.18 -5.60
N LEU A 115 8.06 -4.04 -4.91
CA LEU A 115 7.26 -5.09 -5.54
C LEU A 115 6.22 -4.51 -6.50
N ALA A 116 5.58 -3.40 -6.13
CA ALA A 116 4.59 -2.73 -6.96
C ALA A 116 5.22 -2.19 -8.26
N MET A 117 6.39 -1.56 -8.21
CA MET A 117 7.12 -1.13 -9.42
C MET A 117 7.48 -2.32 -10.32
N ARG A 118 7.93 -3.43 -9.73
CA ARG A 118 8.27 -4.66 -10.48
C ARG A 118 7.05 -5.31 -11.12
N ILE A 119 5.90 -5.30 -10.44
CA ILE A 119 4.62 -5.77 -10.98
C ILE A 119 4.13 -4.87 -12.12
N LEU A 120 4.36 -3.55 -12.02
CA LEU A 120 3.99 -2.58 -13.06
C LEU A 120 4.87 -2.66 -14.32
N GLY A 121 5.98 -3.43 -14.27
CA GLY A 121 6.82 -3.77 -15.42
C GLY A 121 8.21 -3.13 -15.40
N GLU A 122 8.61 -2.48 -14.32
CA GLU A 122 9.98 -1.95 -14.18
C GLU A 122 11.00 -3.06 -13.92
N GLY A 123 12.22 -2.86 -14.41
CA GLY A 123 13.35 -3.75 -14.16
C GLY A 123 13.98 -3.58 -12.78
N PRO A 124 14.92 -4.46 -12.38
CA PRO A 124 15.63 -4.40 -11.09
C PRO A 124 16.40 -3.10 -10.87
N ASP A 125 17.07 -2.62 -11.91
CA ASP A 125 17.78 -1.34 -11.92
C ASP A 125 17.00 -0.27 -12.71
N GLY A 126 15.72 -0.56 -12.98
CA GLY A 126 14.81 0.26 -13.75
C GLY A 126 14.27 1.46 -12.98
N GLY A 127 13.38 2.20 -13.65
CA GLY A 127 12.78 3.41 -13.13
C GLY A 127 13.64 4.66 -13.21
N ARG A 128 12.98 5.81 -13.00
CA ARG A 128 13.62 7.12 -13.10
C ARG A 128 14.74 7.25 -12.06
N ASN A 129 15.93 7.66 -12.53
CA ASN A 129 17.14 7.78 -11.70
C ASN A 129 17.50 6.49 -10.93
N SER A 130 17.25 5.31 -11.52
CA SER A 130 17.46 4.00 -10.88
C SER A 130 16.69 3.85 -9.57
N GLY A 131 15.44 4.32 -9.55
CA GLY A 131 14.56 4.26 -8.38
C GLY A 131 14.42 2.86 -7.79
N CYS A 132 14.28 1.83 -8.64
CA CYS A 132 14.24 0.43 -8.20
C CYS A 132 15.57 -0.02 -7.59
N GLY A 133 16.70 0.33 -8.22
CA GLY A 133 18.03 -0.04 -7.75
C GLY A 133 18.38 0.58 -6.39
N ARG A 134 18.01 1.85 -6.18
CA ARG A 134 18.16 2.52 -4.88
C ARG A 134 17.29 1.88 -3.81
N ALA A 135 16.03 1.59 -4.12
CA ALA A 135 15.11 0.93 -3.20
C ALA A 135 15.63 -0.46 -2.79
N ARG A 136 16.10 -1.25 -3.75
CA ARG A 136 16.71 -2.56 -3.50
C ARG A 136 17.95 -2.45 -2.62
N LYS A 137 18.84 -1.49 -2.92
CA LYS A 137 20.02 -1.24 -2.10
C LYS A 137 19.62 -0.90 -0.66
N TRP A 138 18.67 0.00 -0.47
CA TRP A 138 18.18 0.38 0.86
C TRP A 138 17.62 -0.83 1.62
N ILE A 139 16.79 -1.66 0.96
CA ILE A 139 16.22 -2.89 1.56
C ILE A 139 17.34 -3.82 2.04
N LEU A 140 18.36 -4.06 1.20
CA LEU A 140 19.47 -4.95 1.53
C LEU A 140 20.36 -4.39 2.64
N ASP A 141 20.65 -3.09 2.62
CA ASP A 141 21.48 -2.39 3.62
C ASP A 141 20.83 -2.42 5.02
N HIS A 142 19.49 -2.45 5.09
CA HIS A 142 18.72 -2.49 6.34
C HIS A 142 18.35 -3.92 6.79
N GLY A 143 19.05 -4.95 6.29
CA GLY A 143 18.90 -6.34 6.72
C GLY A 143 17.87 -7.16 5.94
N GLY A 144 17.29 -6.59 4.89
CA GLY A 144 16.38 -7.25 3.97
C GLY A 144 14.96 -7.40 4.48
N THR A 145 14.14 -8.03 3.64
CA THR A 145 12.69 -8.22 3.80
C THR A 145 12.29 -8.91 5.12
N MET A 146 13.22 -9.59 5.78
CA MET A 146 13.01 -10.32 7.04
C MET A 146 12.64 -9.41 8.23
N TYR A 147 13.04 -8.14 8.16
CA TYR A 147 12.75 -7.14 9.18
C TYR A 147 11.47 -6.34 8.89
N SER A 148 10.71 -6.68 7.86
CA SER A 148 9.42 -6.04 7.63
C SER A 148 8.45 -6.26 8.80
N ALA A 149 7.58 -5.27 9.04
CA ALA A 149 6.42 -5.40 9.92
C ALA A 149 5.53 -6.60 9.59
N SER A 150 4.73 -7.03 10.56
CA SER A 150 3.84 -8.21 10.46
C SER A 150 2.90 -8.15 9.25
N TRP A 151 2.32 -6.97 8.97
CA TRP A 151 1.48 -6.75 7.79
C TRP A 151 2.23 -6.95 6.48
N GLY A 152 3.44 -6.42 6.36
CA GLY A 152 4.29 -6.68 5.19
C GLY A 152 4.64 -8.16 5.05
N LYS A 153 4.92 -8.86 6.16
CA LYS A 153 5.16 -10.31 6.13
C LYS A 153 3.94 -11.07 5.62
N THR A 154 2.71 -10.67 5.93
CA THR A 154 1.51 -11.29 5.35
C THR A 154 1.49 -11.20 3.82
N TRP A 155 1.96 -10.07 3.27
CA TRP A 155 2.04 -9.87 1.83
C TRP A 155 3.18 -10.65 1.14
N MET A 156 4.24 -10.95 1.89
CA MET A 156 5.51 -11.47 1.35
C MET A 156 5.81 -12.91 1.74
N ALA A 157 5.06 -13.49 2.67
CA ALA A 157 5.35 -14.79 3.22
C ALA A 157 4.98 -15.91 2.24
N PRO A 158 5.87 -16.88 2.02
CA PRO A 158 5.62 -18.01 1.13
C PRO A 158 4.54 -18.98 1.62
N ARG A 159 4.12 -18.87 2.87
CA ARG A 159 3.21 -19.81 3.55
C ARG A 159 1.99 -19.16 4.19
N CYS A 160 1.84 -17.84 4.07
CA CYS A 160 0.65 -17.17 4.59
C CYS A 160 -0.50 -17.36 3.60
N TYR A 161 -1.60 -17.91 4.10
CA TYR A 161 -2.84 -18.20 3.37
C TYR A 161 -3.49 -16.98 2.69
N ALA A 162 -2.97 -15.77 2.89
CA ALA A 162 -3.53 -14.51 2.43
C ALA A 162 -2.76 -13.83 1.28
N THR A 163 -1.84 -14.51 0.59
CA THR A 163 -1.27 -13.93 -0.65
C THR A 163 -1.10 -14.88 -1.82
N VAL A 164 -1.82 -14.54 -2.89
CA VAL A 164 -1.75 -15.12 -4.23
C VAL A 164 -0.35 -14.96 -4.86
N ILE A 165 0.46 -14.01 -4.40
CA ILE A 165 1.79 -13.70 -4.95
C ILE A 165 2.82 -14.80 -4.65
N PHE A 166 2.69 -15.55 -3.55
CA PHE A 166 3.66 -16.61 -3.21
C PHE A 166 3.08 -18.03 -3.10
N VAL A 167 1.75 -18.15 -3.00
CA VAL A 167 1.03 -19.44 -2.97
C VAL A 167 0.54 -19.85 -4.38
N GLY A 168 0.46 -18.91 -5.33
CA GLY A 168 0.16 -19.20 -6.74
C GLY A 168 1.32 -19.85 -7.50
N ALA A 169 1.11 -20.18 -8.78
CA ALA A 169 2.17 -20.70 -9.64
C ALA A 169 3.38 -19.75 -9.63
N ILE A 170 4.57 -20.29 -9.34
CA ILE A 170 5.81 -19.51 -9.30
C ILE A 170 6.07 -18.98 -10.71
N THR A 171 5.81 -17.69 -10.91
CA THR A 171 6.14 -17.02 -12.16
C THR A 171 7.63 -16.68 -12.17
N PRO A 172 8.25 -16.50 -13.36
CA PRO A 172 9.64 -16.06 -13.46
C PRO A 172 9.91 -14.75 -12.70
N LEU A 173 8.93 -13.84 -12.67
CA LEU A 173 9.00 -12.59 -11.92
C LEU A 173 9.09 -12.83 -10.41
N ILE A 174 8.27 -13.74 -9.86
CA ILE A 174 8.31 -14.08 -8.43
C ILE A 174 9.66 -14.69 -8.06
N GLN A 175 10.23 -15.53 -8.93
CA GLN A 175 11.56 -16.12 -8.70
C GLN A 175 12.65 -15.04 -8.67
N GLN A 176 12.66 -14.13 -9.64
CA GLN A 176 13.59 -12.99 -9.65
C GLN A 176 13.45 -12.14 -8.39
N LEU A 177 12.22 -11.80 -7.99
CA LEU A 177 11.96 -11.03 -6.78
C LEU A 177 12.53 -11.73 -5.54
N ARG A 178 12.38 -13.06 -5.45
CA ARG A 178 12.95 -13.84 -4.33
C ARG A 178 14.47 -13.73 -4.26
N GLU A 179 15.14 -13.80 -5.39
CA GLU A 179 16.60 -13.71 -5.48
C GLU A 179 17.12 -12.28 -5.21
N GLU A 180 16.31 -11.26 -5.48
CA GLU A 180 16.71 -9.85 -5.38
C GLU A 180 16.59 -9.26 -3.97
N ILE A 181 15.51 -9.60 -3.24
CA ILE A 181 15.12 -8.93 -1.98
C ILE A 181 15.35 -9.81 -0.73
N TYR A 182 15.64 -11.09 -0.93
CA TYR A 182 15.99 -12.00 0.15
C TYR A 182 17.47 -12.38 0.07
N GLN A 183 18.12 -12.43 1.23
CA GLN A 183 19.35 -13.21 1.38
C GLN A 183 19.01 -14.70 1.19
N PRO A 184 19.95 -15.57 0.74
CA PRO A 184 19.65 -16.86 0.10
C PRO A 184 18.37 -17.52 0.62
N PHE A 185 17.31 -17.44 -0.18
CA PHE A 185 15.93 -17.69 0.27
C PHE A 185 15.77 -19.04 0.98
N ASP A 186 16.47 -20.06 0.47
CA ASP A 186 16.44 -21.43 0.97
C ASP A 186 17.08 -21.61 2.36
N GLN A 187 17.95 -20.69 2.77
CA GLN A 187 18.66 -20.75 4.06
C GLN A 187 17.89 -20.01 5.17
N ILE A 188 16.77 -19.36 4.84
CA ILE A 188 16.02 -18.53 5.79
C ILE A 188 15.30 -19.41 6.80
N LYS A 189 15.66 -19.25 8.07
CA LYS A 189 14.96 -19.89 9.20
C LYS A 189 13.75 -19.03 9.61
N TRP A 190 12.63 -19.19 8.91
CA TRP A 190 11.37 -18.45 9.12
C TRP A 190 10.87 -18.46 10.57
N ALA A 191 11.13 -19.53 11.32
CA ALA A 191 10.75 -19.59 12.73
C ALA A 191 11.44 -18.51 13.60
N LYS A 192 12.70 -18.14 13.27
CA LYS A 192 13.52 -17.20 14.05
C LYS A 192 13.25 -15.74 13.73
N VAL A 193 12.80 -15.45 12.52
CA VAL A 193 12.59 -14.08 12.02
C VAL A 193 11.17 -13.54 12.26
N ARG A 194 10.28 -14.34 12.87
CA ARG A 194 8.90 -13.94 13.14
C ARG A 194 8.80 -12.67 13.96
N HIS A 195 9.61 -12.58 15.02
CA HIS A 195 9.67 -11.41 15.90
C HIS A 195 10.63 -10.31 15.45
N CYS A 196 11.35 -10.50 14.32
CA CYS A 196 12.24 -9.48 13.78
C CYS A 196 11.40 -8.36 13.14
N CYS A 197 11.61 -7.12 13.56
CA CYS A 197 11.02 -5.94 12.95
C CYS A 197 12.09 -4.87 12.91
N ALA A 198 12.18 -4.11 11.81
CA ALA A 198 13.01 -2.93 11.70
C ALA A 198 12.62 -1.94 12.82
N LYS A 199 13.56 -1.15 13.31
CA LYS A 199 13.28 -0.23 14.41
C LYS A 199 12.32 0.87 13.96
N GLU A 200 12.48 1.27 12.70
CA GLU A 200 11.71 2.25 11.96
C GLU A 200 10.25 1.82 11.81
N ASP A 201 10.00 0.52 11.62
CA ASP A 201 8.66 -0.06 11.47
C ASP A 201 7.98 -0.36 12.82
N ASN A 202 8.73 -0.34 13.92
CA ASN A 202 8.28 -0.83 15.21
C ASN A 202 7.70 0.27 16.11
N TYR A 203 6.54 0.79 15.71
CA TYR A 203 5.79 1.78 16.50
C TYR A 203 5.34 1.27 17.87
N TYR A 204 4.92 0.01 17.95
CA TYR A 204 4.40 -0.62 19.16
C TYR A 204 5.19 -1.90 19.49
N PRO A 205 6.27 -1.81 20.29
CA PRO A 205 7.09 -2.95 20.60
C PRO A 205 6.32 -3.98 21.41
N HIS A 206 6.31 -5.23 20.93
CA HIS A 206 5.70 -6.33 21.66
C HIS A 206 6.42 -6.61 22.98
N GLY A 207 5.66 -6.56 24.07
CA GLY A 207 6.11 -6.97 25.40
C GLY A 207 6.36 -8.46 25.49
N ARG A 208 7.03 -8.89 26.58
CA ARG A 208 7.40 -10.31 26.80
C ARG A 208 6.19 -11.25 26.82
N LEU A 209 5.10 -10.82 27.46
CA LEU A 209 3.86 -11.60 27.54
C LEU A 209 3.25 -11.83 26.15
N GLN A 210 3.17 -10.78 25.33
CA GLN A 210 2.62 -10.88 23.98
C GLN A 210 3.46 -11.82 23.09
N ARG A 211 4.79 -11.77 23.19
CA ARG A 211 5.67 -12.70 22.45
C ARG A 211 5.45 -14.15 22.89
N LEU A 212 5.32 -14.39 24.19
CA LEU A 212 5.04 -15.73 24.72
C LEU A 212 3.70 -16.26 24.18
N ILE A 213 2.65 -15.45 24.21
CA ILE A 213 1.34 -15.80 23.67
C ILE A 213 1.44 -16.19 22.18
N TRP A 214 2.13 -15.39 21.37
CA TRP A 214 2.33 -15.70 19.94
C TRP A 214 3.16 -16.96 19.71
N ASP A 215 4.20 -17.19 20.51
CA ASP A 215 5.00 -18.41 20.43
C ASP A 215 4.20 -19.65 20.83
N SER A 216 3.36 -19.55 21.86
CA SER A 216 2.43 -20.62 22.26
C SER A 216 1.43 -20.95 21.15
N PHE A 217 0.85 -19.93 20.50
CA PHE A 217 -0.06 -20.17 19.38
C PHE A 217 0.63 -20.92 18.23
N TYR A 218 1.86 -20.55 17.88
CA TYR A 218 2.55 -21.19 16.76
C TYR A 218 3.08 -22.58 17.09
N TYR A 219 3.76 -22.76 18.22
CA TYR A 219 4.40 -24.05 18.52
C TYR A 219 3.44 -25.09 19.07
N VAL A 220 2.32 -24.66 19.67
CA VAL A 220 1.37 -25.55 20.33
C VAL A 220 0.02 -25.55 19.62
N ALA A 221 -0.62 -24.38 19.47
CA ALA A 221 -1.98 -24.35 18.93
C ALA A 221 -2.04 -24.72 17.44
N GLU A 222 -1.10 -24.26 16.60
CA GLU A 222 -1.11 -24.55 15.17
C GLU A 222 -0.96 -26.06 14.86
N PRO A 223 0.02 -26.81 15.43
CA PRO A 223 0.09 -28.26 15.25
C PRO A 223 -1.14 -29.00 15.78
N LEU A 224 -1.70 -28.56 16.91
CA LEU A 224 -2.91 -29.17 17.48
C LEU A 224 -4.12 -28.94 16.57
N LEU A 225 -4.36 -27.72 16.11
CA LEU A 225 -5.47 -27.39 15.21
C LEU A 225 -5.34 -28.02 13.83
N ASN A 226 -4.11 -28.29 13.37
CA ASN A 226 -3.84 -29.04 12.15
C ASN A 226 -3.92 -30.56 12.33
N SER A 227 -4.07 -31.06 13.56
CA SER A 227 -4.34 -32.47 13.81
C SER A 227 -5.72 -32.87 13.32
N ARG A 228 -5.82 -34.12 12.84
CA ARG A 228 -7.07 -34.75 12.40
C ARG A 228 -8.22 -34.64 13.40
N PHE A 229 -7.92 -34.54 14.70
CA PHE A 229 -8.92 -34.46 15.77
C PHE A 229 -9.66 -33.12 15.80
N PHE A 230 -8.95 -32.02 15.51
CA PHE A 230 -9.52 -30.66 15.52
C PHE A 230 -9.92 -30.16 14.13
N LYS A 231 -9.81 -31.02 13.11
CA LYS A 231 -10.14 -30.69 11.72
C LYS A 231 -11.56 -30.13 11.57
N ARG A 232 -12.55 -30.73 12.25
CA ARG A 232 -13.95 -30.25 12.21
C ARG A 232 -14.11 -28.84 12.78
N ILE A 233 -13.38 -28.50 13.84
CA ILE A 233 -13.43 -27.16 14.43
C ILE A 233 -12.81 -26.15 13.46
N LYS A 234 -11.67 -26.50 12.85
CA LYS A 234 -11.03 -25.65 11.84
C LYS A 234 -11.94 -25.44 10.62
N GLU A 235 -12.55 -26.50 10.09
CA GLU A 235 -13.49 -26.44 8.97
C GLU A 235 -14.71 -25.57 9.31
N SER A 236 -15.28 -25.71 10.50
CA SER A 236 -16.39 -24.86 10.96
C SER A 236 -15.99 -23.39 11.14
N ALA A 237 -14.79 -23.11 11.64
CA ALA A 237 -14.28 -21.75 11.78
C ALA A 237 -14.02 -21.09 10.42
N VAL A 238 -13.46 -21.84 9.46
CA VAL A 238 -13.28 -21.39 8.07
C VAL A 238 -14.63 -21.09 7.43
N GLN A 239 -15.63 -21.97 7.61
CA GLN A 239 -16.97 -21.73 7.08
C GLN A 239 -17.58 -20.45 7.65
N LYS A 240 -17.52 -20.23 8.96
CA LYS A 240 -18.01 -18.99 9.57
C LYS A 240 -17.27 -17.75 9.07
N ALA A 241 -15.95 -17.84 8.86
CA ALA A 241 -15.18 -16.74 8.29
C ALA A 241 -15.65 -16.40 6.87
N ILE A 242 -15.91 -17.43 6.05
CA ILE A 242 -16.47 -17.27 4.69
C ILE A 242 -17.88 -16.67 4.76
N ASP A 243 -18.73 -17.16 5.66
CA ASP A 243 -20.08 -16.64 5.85
C ASP A 243 -20.06 -15.15 6.24
N HIS A 244 -19.12 -14.73 7.09
CA HIS A 244 -18.91 -13.34 7.44
C HIS A 244 -18.41 -12.49 6.26
N ILE A 245 -17.51 -13.03 5.44
CA ILE A 245 -17.06 -12.35 4.21
C ILE A 245 -18.25 -12.14 3.27
N HIS A 246 -19.04 -13.19 2.99
CA HIS A 246 -20.22 -13.07 2.15
C HIS A 246 -21.30 -12.14 2.72
N TYR A 247 -21.43 -12.10 4.04
CA TYR A 247 -22.33 -11.15 4.71
C TYR A 247 -21.86 -9.71 4.53
N GLU A 248 -20.56 -9.45 4.63
CA GLU A 248 -19.98 -8.13 4.38
C GLU A 248 -20.12 -7.72 2.90
N ASP A 249 -19.86 -8.64 1.97
CA ASP A 249 -20.04 -8.45 0.53
C ASP A 249 -21.50 -8.10 0.20
N GLY A 250 -22.47 -8.83 0.78
CA GLY A 250 -23.90 -8.58 0.55
C GLY A 250 -24.44 -7.29 1.18
N ASN A 251 -23.78 -6.77 2.21
CA ASN A 251 -24.18 -5.52 2.88
C ASN A 251 -23.49 -4.28 2.33
N THR A 252 -22.41 -4.44 1.57
CA THR A 252 -21.66 -3.34 0.96
C THR A 252 -22.13 -3.19 -0.49
N ILE A 253 -22.47 -1.97 -0.91
CA ILE A 253 -22.95 -1.70 -2.28
C ILE A 253 -21.90 -2.21 -3.29
N ASP A 254 -22.33 -3.12 -4.18
CA ASP A 254 -21.62 -3.66 -5.34
C ASP A 254 -20.14 -4.05 -5.10
N ASP A 255 -19.88 -5.08 -4.29
CA ASP A 255 -18.55 -5.70 -4.14
C ASP A 255 -17.41 -4.68 -3.93
N ALA A 256 -17.66 -3.57 -3.22
CA ALA A 256 -16.65 -2.52 -3.05
C ALA A 256 -15.37 -3.01 -2.36
N CYS A 257 -15.44 -4.10 -1.60
CA CYS A 257 -14.29 -4.78 -1.00
C CYS A 257 -13.59 -5.76 -1.98
N LEU A 258 -14.29 -6.29 -2.97
CA LEU A 258 -13.82 -7.30 -3.93
C LEU A 258 -14.18 -6.88 -5.36
N LEU A 259 -13.78 -5.66 -5.76
CA LEU A 259 -13.97 -5.06 -7.09
C LEU A 259 -14.63 -5.97 -8.14
N GLY A 260 -15.96 -5.87 -8.22
CA GLY A 260 -16.91 -6.22 -9.29
C GLY A 260 -16.52 -7.27 -10.33
N GLY A 261 -17.36 -8.31 -10.45
CA GLY A 261 -17.36 -9.29 -11.54
C GLY A 261 -17.63 -8.72 -12.93
#